data_AF-A0A9D9LU35-F1
#
_entry.id   AF-A0A9D9LU35-F1
#
_cell.length_a   1.000
_cell.length_b   1.000
_cell.length_c   1.000
_cell.angle_alpha   90.00
_cell.angle_beta   90.00
_cell.angle_gamma   90.00
#
_symmetry.space_group_name_H-M   'P 1'
#
loop_
_entity.id
_entity.type
_entity.pdbx_description
1 polymer ?
#
loop_
_entity_poly.entity_id
_entity_poly.type
_entity_poly.pdbx_seq_one_letter_code
_entity_poly.pdbx_strand_id
1 'polypeptide(L)'
;MDTALQFILSFASAIFSAVIAYFGWWLKKRDSEREAKEEERQKIYSAITSGMRAILRDRIIQLYEDCAAKGRTPFYAVENVTTMYKAYHDLGGNGAITEVYNKFIQLPQIKEAQK
;
A
#
# COMPACT_ATOMS: atom_id res chain seq x y z
N MET A 1 -8.94 13.93 -64.89
CA MET A 1 -8.26 14.31 -63.64
C MET A 1 -6.76 14.27 -63.89
N ASP A 2 -6.03 15.26 -63.41
CA ASP A 2 -4.60 15.45 -63.67
C ASP A 2 -3.75 14.43 -62.89
N THR A 3 -2.86 13.71 -63.56
CA THR A 3 -2.03 12.66 -62.93
C THR A 3 -1.07 13.26 -61.89
N ALA A 4 -0.62 14.50 -62.11
CA ALA A 4 0.21 15.23 -61.15
C ALA A 4 -0.50 15.42 -59.80
N LEU A 5 -1.81 15.68 -59.81
CA LEU A 5 -2.61 15.84 -58.59
C LEU A 5 -2.77 14.52 -57.83
N GLN A 6 -2.88 13.39 -58.54
CA GLN A 6 -2.95 12.06 -57.93
C GLN A 6 -1.65 11.68 -57.21
N PHE A 7 -0.49 12.02 -57.77
CA PHE A 7 0.81 11.80 -57.11
C PHE A 7 0.96 12.60 -55.81
N ILE A 8 0.57 13.88 -55.80
CA ILE A 8 0.65 14.72 -54.59
C ILE A 8 -0.25 14.15 -53.48
N LEU A 9 -1.47 13.73 -53.84
CA LEU A 9 -2.42 13.16 -52.89
C LEU A 9 -1.90 11.85 -52.27
N SER A 10 -1.27 10.96 -53.06
CA SER A 10 -0.73 9.69 -52.56
C SER A 10 0.42 9.90 -51.58
N PHE A 11 1.30 10.87 -51.86
CA PHE A 11 2.39 11.22 -50.94
C PHE A 11 1.85 11.83 -49.64
N ALA A 12 0.84 12.70 -49.72
CA ALA A 12 0.18 13.29 -48.55
C ALA A 12 -0.47 12.22 -47.65
N SER A 13 -1.19 11.25 -48.24
CA SER A 13 -1.80 10.16 -47.47
C SER A 13 -0.77 9.24 -46.81
N ALA A 14 0.35 8.94 -47.49
CA ALA A 14 1.40 8.09 -46.94
C ALA A 14 2.08 8.72 -45.72
N ILE A 15 2.33 10.03 -45.78
CA ILE A 15 2.87 10.80 -44.65
C ILE A 15 1.88 10.77 -43.47
N PHE A 16 0.59 10.98 -43.73
CA PHE A 16 -0.43 10.96 -42.68
C PHE A 16 -0.53 9.59 -41.98
N SER A 17 -0.49 8.49 -42.75
CA SER A 17 -0.46 7.13 -42.19
C SER A 17 0.79 6.88 -41.34
N ALA A 18 1.97 7.35 -41.77
CA ALA A 18 3.20 7.23 -41.01
C ALA A 18 3.15 8.03 -39.70
N VAL A 19 2.58 9.24 -39.71
CA VAL A 19 2.40 10.06 -38.52
C VAL A 19 1.45 9.38 -37.53
N ILE A 20 0.31 8.85 -37.98
CA ILE A 20 -0.63 8.11 -37.11
C ILE A 20 0.04 6.89 -36.50
N ALA A 21 0.76 6.09 -37.30
CA ALA A 21 1.46 4.91 -36.80
C ALA A 21 2.52 5.28 -35.75
N TYR A 22 3.31 6.33 -36.00
CA TYR A 22 4.26 6.87 -35.03
C TYR A 22 3.57 7.36 -33.75
N PHE A 23 2.47 8.09 -33.88
CA PHE A 23 1.72 8.61 -32.74
C PHE A 23 1.10 7.48 -31.90
N GLY A 24 0.54 6.46 -32.55
CA GLY A 24 0.02 5.26 -31.90
C GLY A 24 1.11 4.47 -31.16
N TRP A 25 2.27 4.26 -31.81
CA TRP A 25 3.44 3.68 -31.16
C TRP A 25 3.90 4.50 -29.95
N TRP A 26 3.93 5.83 -30.09
CA TRP A 26 4.33 6.75 -29.03
C TRP A 26 3.37 6.72 -27.82
N LEU A 27 2.06 6.68 -28.06
CA LEU A 27 1.07 6.53 -26.98
C LEU A 27 1.23 5.20 -26.25
N LYS A 28 1.35 4.09 -26.98
CA LYS A 28 1.55 2.76 -26.41
C LYS A 28 2.84 2.67 -25.59
N LYS A 29 3.92 3.29 -26.08
CA LYS A 29 5.20 3.36 -25.36
C LYS A 29 5.04 4.02 -23.99
N ARG A 30 4.26 5.10 -23.92
CA ARG A 30 4.00 5.81 -22.67
C ARG A 30 3.17 5.00 -21.69
N ASP A 31 2.22 4.20 -22.16
CA ASP A 31 1.39 3.35 -21.31
C ASP A 31 2.21 2.18 -20.72
N SER A 32 3.10 1.55 -21.49
CA SER A 32 3.99 0.51 -20.96
C SER A 32 4.92 1.01 -19.86
N GLU A 33 5.41 2.26 -19.98
CA GLU A 33 6.25 2.87 -18.94
C GLU A 33 5.45 3.18 -17.66
N ARG A 34 4.15 3.48 -17.80
CA ARG A 34 3.26 3.72 -16.65
C ARG A 34 2.94 2.43 -15.93
N GLU A 35 2.62 1.37 -16.66
CA GLU A 35 2.37 0.03 -16.11
C GLU A 35 3.60 -0.47 -15.33
N ALA A 36 4.80 -0.39 -15.91
CA ALA A 36 6.02 -0.79 -15.22
C ALA A 36 6.27 0.00 -13.93
N LYS A 37 6.04 1.32 -13.94
CA LYS A 37 6.15 2.17 -12.75
C LYS A 37 5.08 1.86 -11.70
N GLU A 38 3.88 1.52 -12.12
CA GLU A 38 2.79 1.15 -11.22
C GLU A 38 3.05 -0.21 -10.56
N GLU A 39 3.54 -1.19 -11.32
CA GLU A 39 3.97 -2.48 -10.77
C GLU A 39 5.12 -2.32 -9.76
N GLU A 40 6.11 -1.48 -10.06
CA GLU A 40 7.20 -1.16 -9.14
C GLU A 40 6.67 -0.49 -7.86
N ARG A 41 5.78 0.49 -8.00
CA ARG A 41 5.11 1.15 -6.86
C ARG A 41 4.33 0.14 -6.03
N GLN A 42 3.58 -0.76 -6.66
CA GLN A 42 2.80 -1.79 -5.96
C GLN A 42 3.71 -2.77 -5.21
N LYS A 43 4.85 -3.16 -5.78
CA LYS A 43 5.84 -4.02 -5.09
C LYS A 43 6.42 -3.32 -3.87
N ILE A 44 6.84 -2.07 -4.01
CA ILE A 44 7.38 -1.27 -2.90
C ILE A 44 6.31 -1.07 -1.83
N TYR A 45 5.08 -0.71 -2.23
CA TYR A 45 3.95 -0.53 -1.32
C TYR A 45 3.61 -1.82 -0.56
N SER A 46 3.59 -2.97 -1.25
CA SER A 46 3.38 -4.28 -0.63
C SER A 46 4.48 -4.63 0.39
N ALA A 47 5.75 -4.33 0.06
CA ALA A 47 6.86 -4.55 0.98
C ALA A 47 6.75 -3.65 2.24
N ILE A 48 6.42 -2.36 2.05
CA ILE A 48 6.24 -1.40 3.15
C ILE A 48 5.08 -1.83 4.05
N THR A 49 3.91 -2.15 3.48
CA THR A 49 2.74 -2.58 4.26
C THR A 49 3.02 -3.88 5.02
N SER A 50 3.73 -4.83 4.41
CA SER A 50 4.17 -6.06 5.07
C SER A 50 5.14 -5.80 6.21
N GLY A 51 6.13 -4.93 6.01
CA GLY A 51 7.07 -4.51 7.06
C GLY A 51 6.36 -3.80 8.21
N MET A 52 5.42 -2.89 7.91
CA MET A 52 4.67 -2.18 8.93
C MET A 52 3.79 -3.12 9.77
N ARG A 53 3.16 -4.11 9.15
CA ARG A 53 2.42 -5.15 9.88
C ARG A 53 3.32 -5.93 10.82
N ALA A 54 4.54 -6.26 10.40
CA ALA A 54 5.49 -6.98 11.25
C ALA A 54 5.88 -6.15 12.48
N ILE A 55 6.14 -4.86 12.31
CA ILE A 55 6.46 -3.93 13.40
C ILE A 55 5.28 -3.78 14.36
N LEU A 56 4.07 -3.53 13.83
CA LEU A 56 2.87 -3.39 14.67
C LEU A 56 2.58 -4.67 15.46
N ARG A 57 2.71 -5.83 14.81
CA ARG A 57 2.60 -7.15 15.46
C ARG A 57 3.58 -7.28 16.62
N ASP A 58 4.86 -7.05 16.36
CA ASP A 58 5.92 -7.17 17.36
C ASP A 58 5.64 -6.23 18.55
N ARG A 59 5.23 -4.98 18.28
CA ARG A 59 4.94 -4.02 19.33
C ARG A 59 3.74 -4.39 20.19
N ILE A 60 2.68 -4.92 19.59
CA ILE A 60 1.50 -5.42 20.33
C ILE A 60 1.89 -6.60 21.22
N ILE A 61 2.68 -7.55 20.71
CA ILE A 61 3.15 -8.71 21.47
C ILE A 61 4.00 -8.26 22.65
N GLN A 62 5.01 -7.41 22.44
CA GLN A 62 5.87 -6.92 23.51
C GLN A 62 5.09 -6.22 24.63
N LEU A 63 4.18 -5.32 24.27
CA LEU A 63 3.35 -4.63 25.27
C LEU A 63 2.47 -5.61 26.04
N TYR A 64 1.94 -6.63 25.37
CA TYR A 64 1.19 -7.68 26.03
C TYR A 64 2.04 -8.51 26.98
N GLU A 65 3.22 -8.95 26.57
CA GLU A 65 4.13 -9.70 27.44
C GLU A 65 4.51 -8.89 28.69
N ASP A 66 4.86 -7.61 28.51
CA ASP A 66 5.20 -6.70 29.61
C ASP A 66 4.04 -6.48 30.60
N CYS A 67 2.82 -6.29 30.09
CA CYS A 67 1.65 -6.03 30.93
C CYS A 67 1.09 -7.31 31.56
N ALA A 68 1.11 -8.43 30.82
CA ALA A 68 0.69 -9.74 31.30
C ALA A 68 1.59 -10.22 32.44
N ALA A 69 2.91 -10.02 32.32
CA ALA A 69 3.86 -10.31 33.40
C ALA A 69 3.56 -9.51 34.69
N LYS A 70 3.00 -8.30 34.56
CA LYS A 70 2.60 -7.43 35.68
C LYS A 70 1.17 -7.71 36.17
N GLY A 71 0.39 -8.51 35.44
CA GLY A 71 -1.04 -8.76 35.69
C GLY A 71 -1.94 -7.52 35.59
N ARG A 72 -1.44 -6.42 35.02
CA ARG A 72 -2.14 -5.13 34.95
C ARG A 72 -1.60 -4.30 33.80
N THR A 73 -2.46 -3.44 33.24
CA THR A 73 -2.10 -2.52 32.15
C THR A 73 -2.34 -1.06 32.55
N PRO A 74 -1.45 -0.11 32.23
CA PRO A 74 -1.76 1.31 32.31
C PRO A 74 -2.93 1.69 31.38
N PHE A 75 -3.73 2.67 31.78
CA PHE A 75 -4.87 3.13 30.96
C PHE A 75 -4.46 3.55 29.54
N TYR A 76 -3.40 4.33 29.39
CA TYR A 76 -2.92 4.81 28.08
C TYR A 76 -2.44 3.66 27.16
N ALA A 77 -2.00 2.54 27.73
CA ALA A 77 -1.50 1.43 26.95
C ALA A 77 -2.64 0.72 26.20
N VAL A 78 -3.86 0.74 26.74
CA VAL A 78 -5.06 0.19 26.07
C VAL A 78 -5.39 0.99 24.81
N GLU A 79 -5.37 2.32 24.88
CA GLU A 79 -5.61 3.18 23.71
C GLU A 79 -4.51 3.00 22.64
N ASN A 80 -3.25 2.94 23.08
CA ASN A 80 -2.11 2.73 22.19
C ASN A 80 -2.22 1.38 21.45
N VAL A 81 -2.39 0.27 22.19
CA VAL A 81 -2.53 -1.07 21.61
C VAL A 81 -3.77 -1.16 20.71
N THR A 82 -4.89 -0.52 21.07
CA THR A 82 -6.09 -0.47 20.22
C THR A 82 -5.81 0.24 18.90
N THR A 83 -5.06 1.34 18.92
CA THR A 83 -4.70 2.09 17.71
C THR A 83 -3.77 1.27 16.81
N MET A 84 -2.75 0.63 17.40
CA MET A 84 -1.86 -0.27 16.67
C MET A 84 -2.60 -1.48 16.09
N TYR A 85 -3.53 -2.06 16.84
CA TYR A 85 -4.34 -3.19 16.39
C TYR A 85 -5.21 -2.83 15.19
N LYS A 86 -5.89 -1.67 15.22
CA LYS A 86 -6.68 -1.18 14.08
C LYS A 86 -5.81 -1.02 12.83
N ALA A 87 -4.69 -0.32 12.94
CA ALA A 87 -3.76 -0.14 11.82
C ALA A 87 -3.21 -1.49 11.30
N TYR A 88 -2.90 -2.43 12.19
CA TYR A 88 -2.46 -3.78 11.81
C TYR A 88 -3.56 -4.52 11.03
N HIS A 89 -4.81 -4.42 11.47
CA HIS A 89 -5.95 -5.07 10.84
C HIS A 89 -6.25 -4.46 9.46
N ASP A 90 -6.25 -3.14 9.35
CA ASP A 90 -6.48 -2.40 8.11
C ASP A 90 -5.43 -2.74 7.02
N LEU A 91 -4.21 -3.08 7.43
CA LEU A 91 -3.15 -3.55 6.53
C LEU A 91 -3.32 -5.03 6.10
N GLY A 92 -4.37 -5.73 6.54
CA GLY A 92 -4.60 -7.15 6.26
C GLY A 92 -3.99 -8.10 7.30
N GLY A 93 -3.92 -7.67 8.56
CA GLY A 93 -3.49 -8.47 9.70
C GLY A 93 -4.27 -9.78 9.88
N ASN A 94 -3.62 -10.83 10.40
CA ASN A 94 -4.24 -12.13 10.67
C ASN A 94 -4.80 -12.24 12.10
N GLY A 95 -5.62 -13.29 12.34
CA GLY A 95 -6.35 -13.49 13.60
C GLY A 95 -5.50 -13.76 14.84
N ALA A 96 -4.23 -14.20 14.70
CA ALA A 96 -3.38 -14.48 15.86
C ALA A 96 -3.16 -13.25 16.75
N ILE A 97 -2.99 -12.07 16.14
CA ILE A 97 -2.79 -10.82 16.89
C ILE A 97 -4.12 -10.28 17.44
N THR A 98 -5.24 -10.63 16.82
CA THR A 98 -6.57 -10.35 17.39
C THR A 98 -6.75 -11.05 18.75
N GLU A 99 -6.29 -12.29 18.89
CA GLU A 99 -6.34 -12.97 20.18
C GLU A 99 -5.45 -12.31 21.24
N VAL A 100 -4.23 -11.90 20.87
CA VAL A 100 -3.32 -11.17 21.75
C VAL A 100 -3.95 -9.85 22.19
N TYR A 101 -4.53 -9.10 21.26
CA TYR A 101 -5.25 -7.86 21.53
C TYR A 101 -6.42 -8.07 22.50
N ASN A 102 -7.25 -9.09 22.26
CA ASN A 102 -8.40 -9.40 23.12
C ASN A 102 -7.96 -9.76 24.54
N LYS A 103 -6.86 -10.51 24.70
CA LYS A 103 -6.27 -10.80 26.01
C LYS A 103 -5.71 -9.53 26.67
N PHE A 104 -5.09 -8.64 25.89
CA PHE A 104 -4.52 -7.39 26.40
C PHE A 104 -5.59 -6.49 27.03
N ILE A 105 -6.71 -6.25 26.34
CA ILE A 105 -7.76 -5.34 26.81
C ILE A 105 -8.54 -5.89 28.01
N GLN A 106 -8.44 -7.20 28.28
CA GLN A 106 -9.01 -7.85 29.45
C GLN A 106 -8.14 -7.71 30.71
N LEU A 107 -6.89 -7.23 30.58
CA LEU A 107 -6.03 -6.99 31.73
C LEU A 107 -6.62 -5.87 32.62
N PRO A 108 -6.57 -6.02 33.95
CA PRO A 108 -6.99 -4.98 34.89
C PRO A 108 -6.27 -3.66 34.62
N GLN A 109 -7.03 -2.58 34.48
CA GLN A 109 -6.48 -1.25 34.21
C GLN A 109 -6.10 -0.53 35.49
N ILE A 110 -4.90 0.02 35.53
CA ILE A 110 -4.47 0.93 36.59
C ILE A 110 -4.37 2.35 36.02
N LYS A 111 -4.90 3.32 36.77
CA LYS A 111 -4.52 4.72 36.60
C LYS A 111 -3.12 4.84 37.22
N GLU A 112 -2.08 5.03 36.40
CA GLU A 112 -0.77 5.34 36.96
C GLU A 112 -0.92 6.59 37.84
N ALA A 113 -0.57 6.47 39.13
CA ALA A 113 -0.29 7.64 39.93
C ALA A 113 0.94 8.28 39.31
N GLN A 114 0.77 9.49 38.76
CA GLN A 114 1.85 10.29 38.20
C GLN A 114 3.00 10.32 39.23
N LYS A 115 4.16 9.80 38.83
CA LYS A 115 5.37 9.82 39.65
C LYS A 115 6.16 11.08 39.34
#